data_AF-A0AAU1C6Z1-F1
#
_entry.id   AF-A0AAU1C6Z1-F1
#
_cell.length_a   1.000
_cell.length_b   1.000
_cell.length_c   1.000
_cell.angle_alpha   90.00
_cell.angle_beta   90.00
_cell.angle_gamma   90.00
#
_symmetry.space_group_name_H-M   'P 1'
#
loop_
_entity.id
_entity.type
_entity.pdbx_description
1 polymer ?
#
loop_
_entity_poly.entity_id
_entity_poly.type
_entity_poly.pdbx_seq_one_letter_code
_entity_poly.pdbx_strand_id
1 'polypeptide(L)'
;MLLANPGVSDADPAAYARPGVTERTLQHIANAGGTPNHFLTHPDKDHPGLRWWSRALNGLTKRGHSHDELARRILAVQFHSYHSQSWRPIPYTLPSQSFAFYLVRRAMTRDAVIVLGRIAAIWKIAVPELASYPNVVTPKQNRRVQISRGNFSPDDFERIERALKS
;
A
#
# COMPACT_ATOMS: atom_id res chain seq x y z
N MET A 1 3.08 -2.59 1.76
CA MET A 1 3.35 -2.13 0.38
C MET A 1 3.76 -0.67 0.42
N LEU A 2 4.90 -0.32 -0.15
CA LEU A 2 5.39 1.07 -0.24
C LEU A 2 5.16 1.60 -1.65
N LEU A 3 4.43 2.69 -1.74
CA LEU A 3 3.93 3.28 -2.99
C LEU A 3 4.39 4.74 -3.12
N ALA A 4 4.29 5.29 -4.32
CA ALA A 4 4.73 6.65 -4.60
C ALA A 4 3.67 7.68 -4.14
N ASN A 5 2.60 7.79 -4.92
CA ASN A 5 1.44 8.61 -4.61
C ASN A 5 0.25 8.10 -5.44
N PRO A 6 -0.99 8.39 -5.01
CA PRO A 6 -2.16 8.14 -5.84
C PRO A 6 -2.11 8.95 -7.15
N GLY A 7 -2.43 8.31 -8.27
CA GLY A 7 -2.65 9.02 -9.53
C GLY A 7 -3.99 9.75 -9.49
N VAL A 8 -4.06 10.95 -10.07
CA VAL A 8 -5.34 11.66 -10.21
C VAL A 8 -6.16 11.11 -11.38
N SER A 9 -7.46 10.98 -11.18
CA SER A 9 -8.46 10.72 -12.21
C SER A 9 -9.56 11.77 -12.18
N ASP A 10 -10.22 12.02 -13.31
CA ASP A 10 -11.33 12.98 -13.39
C ASP A 10 -12.51 12.59 -12.49
N ALA A 11 -12.60 11.33 -12.09
CA ALA A 11 -13.61 10.82 -11.17
C ALA A 11 -13.26 11.05 -9.68
N ASP A 12 -12.02 11.43 -9.35
CA ASP A 12 -11.57 11.54 -7.96
C ASP A 12 -12.34 12.61 -7.16
N PRO A 13 -12.60 13.84 -7.67
CA PRO A 13 -13.35 14.84 -6.92
C PRO A 13 -14.73 14.35 -6.48
N ALA A 14 -15.46 13.70 -7.39
CA ALA A 14 -16.78 13.14 -7.11
C ALA A 14 -16.70 11.96 -6.14
N ALA A 15 -15.62 11.16 -6.18
CA ALA A 15 -15.41 10.05 -5.24
C ALA A 15 -15.14 10.56 -3.81
N TYR A 16 -14.33 11.60 -3.66
CA TYR A 16 -13.98 12.16 -2.35
C TYR A 16 -15.07 13.06 -1.75
N ALA A 17 -15.93 13.64 -2.58
CA ALA A 17 -17.10 14.39 -2.11
C ALA A 17 -18.21 13.52 -1.50
N ARG A 18 -18.12 12.18 -1.61
CA ARG A 18 -19.14 11.27 -1.07
C ARG A 18 -19.21 11.34 0.46
N PRO A 19 -20.42 11.30 1.06
CA PRO A 19 -20.57 11.30 2.51
C PRO A 19 -19.75 10.21 3.21
N GLY A 20 -19.10 10.61 4.31
CA GLY A 20 -18.35 9.72 5.19
C GLY A 20 -16.97 9.25 4.68
N VAL A 21 -16.51 9.68 3.50
CA VAL A 21 -15.16 9.32 3.00
C VAL A 21 -14.07 9.88 3.89
N THR A 22 -14.18 11.15 4.27
CA THR A 22 -13.23 11.79 5.19
C THR A 22 -13.23 11.11 6.55
N GLU A 23 -14.42 10.87 7.12
CA GLU A 23 -14.58 10.21 8.42
C GLU A 23 -13.94 8.82 8.45
N ARG A 24 -14.23 7.96 7.47
CA ARG A 24 -13.61 6.63 7.35
C ARG A 24 -12.09 6.70 7.22
N THR A 25 -11.59 7.72 6.52
CA THR A 25 -10.14 7.94 6.34
C THR A 25 -9.47 8.42 7.62
N LEU A 26 -10.13 9.31 8.38
CA LEU A 26 -9.62 9.78 9.67
C LEU A 26 -9.64 8.66 10.71
N GLN A 27 -10.67 7.82 10.73
CA GLN A 27 -10.73 6.63 11.58
C GLN A 27 -9.58 5.66 11.31
N HIS A 28 -9.12 5.53 10.05
CA HIS A 28 -7.93 4.74 9.72
C HIS A 28 -6.66 5.24 10.41
N ILE A 29 -6.55 6.55 10.62
CA ILE A 29 -5.38 7.21 11.19
C ILE A 29 -5.46 7.28 12.72
N ALA A 30 -6.65 7.56 13.26
CA ALA A 30 -6.88 7.83 14.67
C ALA A 30 -6.83 6.58 15.57
N ASN A 31 -7.07 5.38 15.01
CA ASN A 31 -7.14 4.16 15.81
C ASN A 31 -5.76 3.55 16.07
N ALA A 32 -5.44 3.31 17.35
CA ALA A 32 -4.24 2.60 17.75
C ALA A 32 -4.30 1.14 17.25
N GLY A 33 -3.50 0.84 16.22
CA GLY A 33 -3.54 -0.46 15.51
C GLY A 33 -4.09 -0.38 14.09
N GLY A 34 -4.63 0.77 13.69
CA GLY A 34 -5.30 0.99 12.41
C GLY A 34 -6.68 0.33 12.36
N THR A 35 -7.33 0.44 11.22
CA THR A 35 -8.56 -0.31 10.91
C THR A 35 -8.40 -1.08 9.60
N PRO A 36 -9.20 -2.13 9.35
CA PRO A 36 -9.11 -2.88 8.11
C PRO A 36 -9.29 -1.97 6.90
N ASN A 37 -8.59 -2.22 5.80
CA ASN A 37 -8.71 -1.43 4.58
C ASN A 37 -10.16 -1.46 4.05
N HIS A 38 -10.90 -0.39 4.32
CA HIS A 38 -12.32 -0.26 4.02
C HIS A 38 -12.65 -0.32 2.52
N PHE A 39 -11.67 -0.12 1.62
CA PHE A 39 -11.90 -0.28 0.19
C PHE A 39 -12.07 -1.74 -0.23
N LEU A 40 -11.39 -2.68 0.42
CA LEU A 40 -11.46 -4.11 0.08
C LEU A 40 -12.79 -4.76 0.49
N THR A 41 -13.42 -4.22 1.54
CA THR A 41 -14.70 -4.68 2.09
C THR A 41 -15.86 -3.76 1.73
N HIS A 42 -15.66 -2.85 0.76
CA HIS A 42 -16.69 -1.89 0.37
C HIS A 42 -17.95 -2.59 -0.18
N PRO A 43 -19.17 -2.19 0.23
CA PRO A 43 -20.41 -2.83 -0.22
C PRO A 43 -20.70 -2.59 -1.70
N ASP A 44 -20.44 -1.37 -2.20
CA ASP A 44 -20.51 -1.04 -3.63
C ASP A 44 -19.34 -1.71 -4.39
N LYS A 45 -19.68 -2.65 -5.28
CA LYS A 45 -18.74 -3.42 -6.09
C LYS A 45 -18.04 -2.59 -7.16
N ASP A 46 -18.64 -1.46 -7.54
CA ASP A 46 -18.09 -0.53 -8.52
C ASP A 46 -17.26 0.59 -7.87
N HIS A 47 -17.08 0.56 -6.55
CA HIS A 47 -16.29 1.55 -5.86
C HIS A 47 -14.85 1.59 -6.42
N PRO A 48 -14.32 2.76 -6.82
CA PRO A 48 -13.03 2.86 -7.51
C PRO A 48 -11.87 2.28 -6.68
N GLY A 49 -11.89 2.51 -5.35
CA GLY A 49 -10.94 1.89 -4.43
C GLY A 49 -11.00 0.37 -4.42
N LEU A 50 -12.19 -0.24 -4.42
CA LEU A 50 -12.36 -1.69 -4.45
C LEU A 50 -11.85 -2.27 -5.76
N ARG A 51 -12.14 -1.63 -6.90
CA ARG A 51 -11.64 -2.07 -8.21
C ARG A 51 -10.11 -2.00 -8.28
N TRP A 52 -9.52 -0.93 -7.75
CA TRP A 52 -8.07 -0.78 -7.72
C TRP A 52 -7.42 -1.88 -6.87
N TRP A 53 -7.92 -2.10 -5.65
CA TRP A 53 -7.39 -3.11 -4.74
C TRP A 53 -7.61 -4.53 -5.23
N SER A 54 -8.79 -4.84 -5.77
CA SER A 54 -9.07 -6.13 -6.41
C SER A 54 -8.08 -6.43 -7.54
N ARG A 55 -7.74 -5.42 -8.35
CA ARG A 55 -6.74 -5.56 -9.42
C ARG A 55 -5.33 -5.74 -8.87
N ALA A 56 -4.95 -4.97 -7.85
CA ALA A 56 -3.63 -5.03 -7.23
C ALA A 56 -3.38 -6.37 -6.53
N LEU A 57 -4.41 -6.96 -5.91
CA LEU A 57 -4.29 -8.17 -5.10
C LEU A 57 -4.86 -9.42 -5.79
N ASN A 58 -5.26 -9.34 -7.06
CA ASN A 58 -5.84 -10.44 -7.82
C ASN A 58 -4.98 -11.73 -7.79
N GLY A 59 -3.65 -11.58 -7.75
CA GLY A 59 -2.77 -12.73 -7.66
C GLY A 59 -2.88 -13.47 -6.32
N LEU A 60 -3.22 -12.79 -5.22
CA LEU A 60 -3.44 -13.39 -3.90
C LEU A 60 -4.86 -13.96 -3.77
N THR A 61 -5.87 -13.27 -4.31
CA THR A 61 -7.25 -13.79 -4.25
C THR A 61 -7.41 -15.08 -5.07
N LYS A 62 -6.70 -15.18 -6.22
CA LYS A 62 -6.58 -16.44 -6.98
C LYS A 62 -5.89 -17.59 -6.23
N ARG A 63 -5.21 -17.29 -5.12
CA ARG A 63 -4.59 -18.29 -4.22
C ARG A 63 -5.49 -18.66 -3.05
N GLY A 64 -6.70 -18.10 -2.98
CA GLY A 64 -7.70 -18.40 -1.96
C GLY A 64 -7.79 -17.37 -0.83
N HIS A 65 -6.99 -16.30 -0.85
CA HIS A 65 -7.10 -15.25 0.17
C HIS A 65 -8.39 -14.43 -0.02
N SER A 66 -9.13 -14.23 1.07
CA SER A 66 -10.35 -13.42 1.05
C SER A 66 -10.05 -11.92 1.10
N HIS A 67 -10.93 -11.07 0.57
CA HIS A 67 -10.78 -9.62 0.70
C HIS A 67 -10.74 -9.16 2.16
N ASP A 68 -11.50 -9.83 3.02
CA ASP A 68 -11.60 -9.51 4.44
C ASP A 68 -10.28 -9.81 5.19
N GLU A 69 -9.65 -10.94 4.88
CA GLU A 69 -8.30 -11.27 5.35
C GLU A 69 -7.27 -10.24 4.86
N LEU A 70 -7.27 -9.96 3.55
CA LEU A 70 -6.32 -9.03 2.93
C LEU A 70 -6.48 -7.61 3.49
N ALA A 71 -7.72 -7.19 3.79
CA ALA A 71 -8.01 -5.89 4.37
C ALA A 71 -7.37 -5.69 5.75
N ARG A 72 -7.23 -6.76 6.53
CA ARG A 72 -6.61 -6.72 7.87
C ARG A 72 -5.09 -6.88 7.84
N ARG A 73 -4.56 -7.59 6.85
CA ARG A 73 -3.15 -7.99 6.83
C ARG A 73 -2.26 -7.10 5.95
N ILE A 74 -2.84 -6.34 5.03
CA ILE A 74 -2.09 -5.48 4.12
C ILE A 74 -2.17 -4.02 4.54
N LEU A 75 -0.99 -3.44 4.79
CA LEU A 75 -0.79 -1.99 4.90
C LEU A 75 -0.21 -1.44 3.59
N ALA A 76 -0.82 -0.40 3.04
CA ALA A 76 -0.21 0.43 2.00
C ALA A 76 0.17 1.80 2.56
N VAL A 77 1.42 2.19 2.34
CA VAL A 77 1.94 3.51 2.72
C VAL A 77 2.35 4.23 1.45
N GLN A 78 1.76 5.40 1.23
CA GLN A 78 2.12 6.30 0.13
C GLN A 78 3.24 7.22 0.60
N PHE A 79 4.24 7.45 -0.26
CA PHE A 79 5.31 8.41 0.04
C PHE A 79 4.77 9.84 0.08
N HIS A 80 3.84 10.16 -0.83
CA HIS A 80 3.02 11.35 -0.79
C HIS A 80 1.54 10.97 -0.75
N SER A 81 0.81 11.46 0.25
CA SER A 81 -0.59 11.10 0.46
C SER A 81 -1.59 11.85 -0.44
N TYR A 82 -1.12 12.76 -1.30
CA TYR A 82 -1.96 13.55 -2.21
C TYR A 82 -1.97 12.98 -3.63
N HIS A 83 -3.10 13.18 -4.32
CA HIS A 83 -3.23 12.82 -5.73
C HIS A 83 -2.40 13.73 -6.62
N SER A 84 -1.78 13.18 -7.67
CA SER A 84 -1.12 13.98 -8.69
C SER A 84 -1.23 13.35 -10.08
N GLN A 85 -1.15 14.20 -11.12
CA GLN A 85 -1.07 13.74 -12.53
C GLN A 85 0.25 13.01 -12.82
N SER A 86 1.32 13.47 -12.19
CA SER A 86 2.64 12.86 -12.31
C SER A 86 3.36 12.88 -10.97
N TRP A 87 4.09 11.81 -10.69
CA TRP A 87 4.97 11.76 -9.53
C TRP A 87 6.14 12.73 -9.76
N ARG A 88 6.46 13.56 -8.76
CA ARG A 88 7.67 14.36 -8.65
C ARG A 88 8.15 14.35 -7.20
N PRO A 89 9.46 14.32 -6.94
CA PRO A 89 9.95 14.44 -5.58
C PRO A 89 9.76 15.88 -5.11
N ILE A 90 9.25 16.05 -3.89
CA ILE A 90 9.32 17.34 -3.20
C ILE A 90 10.70 17.42 -2.53
N PRO A 91 11.47 18.52 -2.68
CA PRO A 91 12.84 18.62 -2.18
C PRO A 91 12.95 18.80 -0.65
N TYR A 92 11.87 18.52 0.09
CA TYR A 92 11.82 18.58 1.54
C TYR A 92 10.80 17.58 2.07
N THR A 93 10.99 17.16 3.32
CA THR A 93 10.08 16.23 4.00
C THR A 93 8.88 16.98 4.57
N LEU A 94 7.67 16.60 4.14
CA LEU A 94 6.43 17.12 4.71
C LEU A 94 6.17 16.48 6.09
N PRO A 95 5.53 17.18 7.04
CA PRO A 95 5.20 16.62 8.36
C PRO A 95 4.42 15.29 8.28
N SER A 96 3.52 15.15 7.30
CA SER A 96 2.76 13.92 7.06
C SER A 96 3.64 12.72 6.67
N GLN A 97 4.81 12.96 6.08
CA GLN A 97 5.76 11.91 5.70
C GLN A 97 6.48 11.33 6.92
N SER A 98 6.70 12.11 7.97
CA SER A 98 7.28 11.60 9.22
C SER A 98 6.43 10.46 9.81
N PHE A 99 5.11 10.60 9.76
CA PHE A 99 4.20 9.53 10.18
C PHE A 99 4.28 8.32 9.25
N ALA A 100 4.34 8.53 7.93
CA ALA A 100 4.53 7.44 6.97
C ALA A 100 5.82 6.65 7.24
N PHE A 101 6.93 7.35 7.50
CA PHE A 101 8.23 6.73 7.80
C PHE A 101 8.20 5.98 9.13
N TYR A 102 7.52 6.53 10.14
CA TYR A 102 7.26 5.84 11.40
C TYR A 102 6.51 4.51 11.18
N LEU A 103 5.46 4.50 10.35
CA LEU A 103 4.73 3.28 10.02
C LEU A 103 5.61 2.24 9.33
N VAL A 104 6.52 2.66 8.43
CA VAL A 104 7.49 1.76 7.79
C VAL A 104 8.43 1.15 8.83
N ARG A 105 9.04 1.96 9.70
CA ARG A 105 9.92 1.46 10.77
C ARG A 105 9.19 0.50 11.69
N ARG A 106 7.96 0.82 12.11
CA ARG A 106 7.12 -0.07 12.92
C ARG A 106 6.77 -1.37 12.20
N ALA A 107 6.65 -1.36 10.88
CA ALA A 107 6.48 -2.58 10.09
C ALA A 107 7.77 -3.43 10.09
N MET A 108 8.94 -2.79 10.03
CA MET A 108 10.22 -3.47 10.08
C MET A 108 10.47 -4.15 11.43
N THR A 109 10.14 -3.48 12.55
CA THR A 109 10.31 -4.03 13.92
C THR A 109 9.46 -5.25 14.21
N ARG A 110 8.42 -5.50 13.41
CA ARG A 110 7.55 -6.69 13.51
C ARG A 110 7.82 -7.72 12.40
N ASP A 111 8.99 -7.64 11.76
CA ASP A 111 9.42 -8.53 10.69
C ASP A 111 8.46 -8.61 9.48
N ALA A 112 7.73 -7.53 9.19
CA ALA A 112 6.80 -7.51 8.07
C ALA A 112 7.52 -7.61 6.72
N VAL A 113 6.95 -8.36 5.78
CA VAL A 113 7.40 -8.34 4.39
C VAL A 113 7.05 -7.00 3.74
N ILE A 114 8.09 -6.30 3.26
CA ILE A 114 7.96 -4.99 2.62
C ILE A 114 8.04 -5.16 1.10
N VAL A 115 6.90 -4.97 0.44
CA VAL A 115 6.87 -4.81 -1.02
C VAL A 115 7.32 -3.39 -1.37
N LEU A 116 8.50 -3.26 -1.97
CA LEU A 116 9.11 -1.99 -2.36
C LEU A 116 9.11 -1.86 -3.89
N GLY A 117 8.23 -1.00 -4.43
CA GLY A 117 8.04 -0.85 -5.88
C GLY A 117 8.72 0.39 -6.48
N ARG A 118 7.93 1.16 -7.23
CA ARG A 118 8.33 2.47 -7.77
C ARG A 118 8.95 3.34 -6.67
N ILE A 119 9.89 4.20 -7.05
CA ILE A 119 10.62 5.14 -6.18
C ILE A 119 11.39 4.46 -5.02
N ALA A 120 11.81 3.21 -5.19
CA ALA A 120 12.59 2.46 -4.18
C ALA A 120 13.80 3.24 -3.64
N ALA A 121 14.55 3.92 -4.52
CA ALA A 121 15.71 4.73 -4.12
C ALA A 121 15.32 5.85 -3.14
N ILE A 122 14.18 6.49 -3.34
CA ILE A 122 13.71 7.62 -2.53
C ILE A 122 13.19 7.12 -1.18
N TRP A 123 12.48 5.99 -1.17
CA TRP A 123 12.14 5.31 0.07
C TRP A 123 13.37 4.95 0.89
N LYS A 124 14.44 4.44 0.26
CA LYS A 124 15.71 4.13 0.93
C LYS A 124 16.44 5.37 1.42
N ILE A 125 16.33 6.52 0.76
CA ILE A 125 16.88 7.79 1.28
C ILE A 125 16.11 8.23 2.54
N ALA A 126 14.78 8.13 2.51
CA ALA A 126 13.92 8.57 3.61
C ALA A 126 13.92 7.62 4.82
N VAL A 127 14.06 6.32 4.58
CA VAL A 127 14.15 5.25 5.59
C VAL A 127 15.38 4.39 5.24
N PRO A 128 16.60 4.85 5.61
CA PRO A 128 17.86 4.18 5.27
C PRO A 128 17.93 2.70 5.66
N GLU A 129 17.24 2.33 6.73
CA GLU A 129 17.17 0.97 7.24
C GLU A 129 16.57 -0.01 6.22
N LEU A 130 15.77 0.46 5.25
CA LEU A 130 15.25 -0.35 4.15
C LEU A 130 16.34 -0.91 3.24
N ALA A 131 17.53 -0.29 3.19
CA ALA A 131 18.61 -0.75 2.33
C ALA A 131 19.17 -2.11 2.75
N SER A 132 19.17 -2.39 4.06
CA SER A 132 19.69 -3.62 4.66
C SER A 132 18.61 -4.52 5.25
N TYR A 133 17.33 -4.13 5.18
CA TYR A 133 16.25 -4.89 5.77
C TYR A 133 16.01 -6.22 5.02
N PRO A 134 16.09 -7.38 5.69
CA PRO A 134 16.10 -8.68 5.00
C PRO A 134 14.75 -9.05 4.39
N ASN A 135 13.63 -8.51 4.88
CA ASN A 135 12.27 -8.82 4.43
C ASN A 135 11.75 -7.87 3.33
N VAL A 136 12.62 -7.25 2.53
CA VAL A 136 12.22 -6.48 1.35
C VAL A 136 12.08 -7.38 0.13
N VAL A 137 10.98 -7.24 -0.59
CA VAL A 137 10.73 -7.87 -1.90
C VAL A 137 10.44 -6.79 -2.93
N THR A 138 10.95 -6.97 -4.15
CA THR A 138 10.84 -5.96 -5.22
C THR A 138 10.17 -6.57 -6.45
N PRO A 139 9.12 -5.94 -7.01
CA PRO A 139 8.49 -6.44 -8.23
C PRO A 139 9.44 -6.31 -9.43
N LYS A 140 9.38 -7.28 -10.34
CA LYS A 140 10.09 -7.29 -11.63
C LYS A 140 9.76 -6.03 -12.45
N GLN A 141 8.49 -5.60 -12.43
CA GLN A 141 8.06 -4.35 -13.04
C GLN A 141 7.66 -3.34 -11.96
N ASN A 142 8.57 -2.42 -11.63
CA ASN A 142 8.41 -1.46 -10.53
C ASN A 142 7.21 -0.51 -10.67
N ARG A 143 6.68 -0.29 -11.88
CA ARG A 143 5.46 0.49 -12.13
C ARG A 143 4.17 -0.29 -11.92
N ARG A 144 4.23 -1.63 -11.85
CA ARG A 144 3.06 -2.49 -11.62
C ARG A 144 2.95 -2.83 -10.15
N VAL A 145 1.86 -2.37 -9.52
CA VAL A 145 1.54 -2.61 -8.10
C VAL A 145 0.97 -4.02 -7.86
N GLN A 146 0.70 -4.78 -8.92
CA GLN A 146 0.07 -6.10 -8.82
C GLN A 146 0.94 -7.11 -8.05
N ILE A 147 0.37 -7.71 -7.01
CA ILE A 147 0.96 -8.83 -6.26
C ILE A 147 0.54 -10.13 -6.94
N SER A 148 1.44 -10.71 -7.73
CA SER A 148 1.20 -11.96 -8.46
C SER A 148 2.52 -12.68 -8.75
N ARG A 149 2.46 -14.01 -8.96
CA ARG A 149 3.62 -14.83 -9.37
C ARG A 149 4.33 -14.31 -10.62
N GLY A 150 3.61 -13.66 -11.53
CA GLY A 150 4.20 -13.09 -12.74
C GLY A 150 5.04 -11.84 -12.47
N ASN A 151 4.73 -11.08 -11.40
CA ASN A 151 5.39 -9.82 -11.08
C ASN A 151 6.51 -9.96 -10.04
N PHE A 152 6.64 -11.11 -9.37
CA PHE A 152 7.68 -11.39 -8.38
C PHE A 152 8.49 -12.64 -8.78
N SER A 153 9.64 -12.89 -8.14
CA SER A 153 10.26 -14.22 -8.18
C SER A 153 9.36 -15.23 -7.45
N PRO A 154 9.48 -16.53 -7.72
CA PRO A 154 8.75 -17.56 -6.96
C PRO A 154 8.98 -17.41 -5.45
N ASP A 155 10.23 -17.27 -5.02
CA ASP A 155 10.61 -17.13 -3.61
C ASP A 155 10.03 -15.87 -2.95
N ASP A 156 10.08 -14.72 -3.63
CA ASP A 156 9.51 -13.47 -3.10
C ASP A 156 7.99 -13.56 -2.99
N PHE A 157 7.33 -14.18 -3.98
CA PHE A 157 5.88 -14.35 -3.93
C PHE A 157 5.46 -15.29 -2.80
N GLU A 158 6.17 -16.40 -2.61
CA GLU A 158 5.92 -17.32 -1.50
C GLU A 158 6.18 -16.67 -0.14
N ARG A 159 7.19 -15.80 -0.04
CA ARG A 159 7.45 -15.01 1.16
C ARG A 159 6.28 -14.07 1.49
N ILE A 160 5.70 -13.43 0.48
CA ILE A 160 4.49 -12.61 0.64
C ILE A 160 3.31 -13.48 1.11
N GLU A 161 3.06 -14.63 0.47
CA GLU A 161 1.98 -15.54 0.88
C GLU A 161 2.16 -16.04 2.32
N ARG A 162 3.39 -16.36 2.73
CA ARG A 162 3.70 -16.81 4.10
C ARG A 162 3.44 -15.73 5.14
N ALA A 163 3.78 -14.47 4.84
CA ALA A 163 3.53 -13.34 5.73
C ALA A 163 2.04 -13.03 5.93
N LEU A 164 1.16 -13.53 5.05
CA LEU A 164 -0.30 -13.42 5.25
C LEU A 164 -0.84 -14.50 6.19
N LYS A 165 -0.07 -15.54 6.52
CA LYS A 165 -0.51 -16.65 7.39
C LYS A 165 -0.05 -16.52 8.84
N SER A 166 1.02 -15.75 9.09
CA SER A 166 1.53 -15.39 10.42
C SER A 166 0.63 -14.38 11.11
#